data_AF-A0A7S3WLW1-F1
#
_entry.id   AF-A0A7S3WLW1-F1
#
_cell.length_a   1.000
_cell.length_b   1.000
_cell.length_c   1.000
_cell.angle_alpha   90.00
_cell.angle_beta   90.00
_cell.angle_gamma   90.00
#
_symmetry.space_group_name_H-M   'P 1'
#
loop_
_entity.id
_entity.type
_entity.pdbx_description
1 polymer ?
#
loop_
_entity_poly.entity_id
_entity_poly.type
_entity_poly.pdbx_seq_one_letter_code
_entity_poly.pdbx_strand_id
1 'polypeptide(L)'
;MAPSQLPVIGRFPISLVSLLPVNLMSFFLRYGMKMEDWASLYFTLVLVILFASLLGTPLVWYLTRRFGKREVLMYVSGACCPFFFAFFFVPPQSFPTAVIYIAGVFVGLLTVVMFVVLDSMLADIIDYDALHTGKRSEGVYTVAETNLQQFIEVIGGVVPLLLMSAVGFENNGGCECGCGVACDEAYMRWKCPGDIGYSCDGQSTFDSPPLFGEVGRQAPCVDQGSDAVVWIIRAFLFALSGVCLLLVCLGAKIYPITKAAHSAILDATESLAAGGEATDPLTGKAVVRSAASHAQLRREHFSARELSLSSHWLKTQLSGRLLLWLGAFIAILAGMAASGGEARQYIVAIGAICCSALFVLVPWDAARLQVLLKMSRAERAVGPSAEEKDNSARS
;
A
#
# COMPACT_ATOMS: atom_id res chain seq x y z
N MET A 1 11.84 -16.84 -11.26
CA MET A 1 10.66 -16.17 -10.65
C MET A 1 9.57 -16.19 -11.70
N ALA A 2 8.38 -16.71 -11.41
CA ALA A 2 7.32 -16.78 -12.40
C ALA A 2 6.87 -15.35 -12.80
N PRO A 3 6.63 -15.07 -14.09
CA PRO A 3 6.20 -13.74 -14.55
C PRO A 3 4.88 -13.27 -13.91
N SER A 4 4.10 -14.19 -13.32
CA SER A 4 2.86 -13.90 -12.60
C SER A 4 3.02 -13.24 -11.21
N GLN A 5 4.20 -13.32 -10.58
CA GLN A 5 4.39 -12.79 -9.21
C GLN A 5 4.89 -11.34 -9.14
N LEU A 6 5.50 -10.85 -10.22
CA LEU A 6 6.15 -9.54 -10.27
C LEU A 6 5.18 -8.34 -10.02
N PRO A 7 3.93 -8.35 -10.52
CA PRO A 7 3.04 -7.19 -10.39
C PRO A 7 2.32 -7.14 -9.04
N VAL A 8 2.10 -8.30 -8.41
CA VAL A 8 1.59 -8.38 -7.02
C VAL A 8 2.60 -7.77 -6.05
N ILE A 9 3.89 -8.02 -6.27
CA ILE A 9 4.98 -7.37 -5.53
C ILE A 9 5.05 -5.87 -5.84
N GLY A 10 4.75 -5.48 -7.09
CA GLY A 10 4.64 -4.09 -7.53
C GLY A 10 3.50 -3.30 -6.86
N ARG A 11 2.43 -3.95 -6.41
CA ARG A 11 1.33 -3.28 -5.65
C ARG A 11 1.82 -2.70 -4.33
N PHE A 12 2.80 -3.33 -3.70
CA PHE A 12 3.33 -2.90 -2.40
C PHE A 12 3.84 -1.45 -2.37
N PRO A 13 4.84 -1.07 -3.19
CA PRO A 13 5.32 0.31 -3.22
C PRO A 13 4.24 1.29 -3.72
N ILE A 14 3.33 0.88 -4.59
CA ILE A 14 2.25 1.73 -5.11
C ILE A 14 1.29 2.14 -4.00
N SER A 15 0.78 1.17 -3.24
CA SER A 15 -0.14 1.44 -2.14
C SER A 15 0.50 2.36 -1.11
N LEU A 16 1.78 2.14 -0.74
CA LEU A 16 2.49 3.03 0.18
C LEU A 16 2.59 4.48 -0.33
N VAL A 17 2.91 4.68 -1.61
CA VAL A 17 2.99 6.03 -2.22
C VAL A 17 1.65 6.76 -2.16
N SER A 18 0.54 6.05 -2.31
CA SER A 18 -0.79 6.66 -2.21
C SER A 18 -1.21 6.96 -0.77
N LEU A 19 -0.83 6.11 0.18
CA LEU A 19 -1.31 6.16 1.57
C LEU A 19 -0.54 7.15 2.44
N LEU A 20 0.79 7.19 2.30
CA LEU A 20 1.64 8.04 3.16
C LEU A 20 1.30 9.53 3.02
N PRO A 21 1.06 10.07 1.81
CA PRO A 21 0.57 11.44 1.66
C PRO A 21 -0.75 11.69 2.35
N VAL A 22 -1.73 10.82 2.18
CA VAL A 22 -3.05 11.02 2.79
C VAL A 22 -2.96 11.03 4.32
N ASN A 23 -2.17 10.13 4.90
CA ASN A 23 -2.09 9.97 6.36
C ASN A 23 -1.21 11.05 7.04
N LEU A 24 -0.16 11.52 6.38
CA LEU A 24 0.84 12.40 6.99
C LEU A 24 0.78 13.86 6.52
N MET A 25 0.02 14.18 5.48
CA MET A 25 -0.08 15.55 4.98
C MET A 25 -0.64 16.52 6.01
N SER A 26 -1.66 16.11 6.79
CA SER A 26 -2.21 16.96 7.86
C SER A 26 -1.15 17.29 8.92
N PHE A 27 -0.34 16.32 9.33
CA PHE A 27 0.79 16.51 10.23
C PHE A 27 1.88 17.39 9.61
N PHE A 28 2.14 17.24 8.31
CA PHE A 28 3.12 18.06 7.59
C PHE A 28 2.69 19.53 7.48
N LEU A 29 1.44 19.80 7.15
CA LEU A 29 0.90 21.17 7.10
C LEU A 29 0.93 21.81 8.49
N ARG A 30 0.52 21.07 9.52
CA ARG A 30 0.46 21.56 10.88
C ARG A 30 1.85 21.80 11.49
N TYR A 31 2.71 20.78 11.51
CA TYR A 31 3.98 20.81 12.25
C TYR A 31 5.20 21.09 11.37
N GLY A 32 5.17 20.64 10.11
CA GLY A 32 6.26 20.91 9.17
C GLY A 32 6.25 22.38 8.76
N MET A 33 5.14 22.83 8.20
CA MET A 33 5.00 24.21 7.71
C MET A 33 4.59 25.23 8.78
N LYS A 34 4.25 24.76 9.99
CA LYS A 34 3.77 25.59 11.10
C LYS A 34 2.52 26.41 10.75
N MET A 35 1.55 25.79 10.08
CA MET A 35 0.32 26.47 9.67
C MET A 35 -0.78 26.32 10.71
N GLU A 36 -1.34 27.44 11.15
CA GLU A 36 -2.51 27.46 12.03
C GLU A 36 -3.78 27.04 11.27
N ASP A 37 -3.96 27.47 10.02
CA ASP A 37 -5.08 27.07 9.13
C ASP A 37 -4.84 25.75 8.37
N TRP A 38 -4.21 24.77 9.03
CA TRP A 38 -3.84 23.51 8.39
C TRP A 38 -5.05 22.68 7.93
N ALA A 39 -6.19 22.78 8.61
CA ALA A 39 -7.36 21.95 8.33
C ALA A 39 -8.07 22.39 7.04
N SER A 40 -8.35 23.69 6.88
CA SER A 40 -8.96 24.24 5.66
C SER A 40 -8.11 23.93 4.42
N LEU A 41 -6.79 24.13 4.54
CA LEU A 41 -5.83 23.84 3.47
C LEU A 41 -5.77 22.34 3.15
N TYR A 42 -5.77 21.47 4.17
CA TYR A 42 -5.80 20.03 3.97
C TYR A 42 -7.05 19.60 3.20
N PHE A 43 -8.25 20.02 3.63
CA PHE A 43 -9.49 19.65 2.94
C PHE A 43 -9.55 20.21 1.51
N THR A 44 -9.10 21.44 1.30
CA THR A 44 -9.00 22.04 -0.03
C THR A 44 -8.00 21.27 -0.91
N LEU A 45 -6.85 20.87 -0.36
CA LEU A 45 -5.85 20.09 -1.08
C LEU A 45 -6.39 18.70 -1.47
N VAL A 46 -7.12 18.03 -0.58
CA VAL A 46 -7.79 16.75 -0.88
C VAL A 46 -8.81 16.93 -2.01
N LEU A 47 -9.60 18.01 -1.99
CA LEU A 47 -10.51 18.32 -3.11
C LEU A 47 -9.75 18.52 -4.42
N VAL A 48 -8.65 19.28 -4.42
CA VAL A 48 -7.81 19.49 -5.61
C VAL A 48 -7.28 18.15 -6.15
N ILE A 49 -6.78 17.26 -5.27
CA ILE A 49 -6.32 15.92 -5.65
C ILE A 49 -7.45 15.11 -6.29
N LEU A 50 -8.65 15.13 -5.70
CA LEU A 50 -9.82 14.41 -6.21
C LEU A 50 -10.26 14.92 -7.58
N PHE A 51 -10.38 16.23 -7.76
CA PHE A 51 -10.74 16.83 -9.05
C PHE A 51 -9.67 16.58 -10.11
N ALA A 52 -8.39 16.70 -9.76
CA ALA A 52 -7.28 16.36 -10.67
C ALA A 52 -7.30 14.89 -11.07
N SER A 53 -7.66 13.98 -10.15
CA SER A 53 -7.79 12.56 -10.44
C SER A 53 -8.97 12.28 -11.38
N LEU A 54 -10.12 12.90 -11.12
CA LEU A 54 -11.32 12.75 -11.94
C LEU A 54 -11.08 13.24 -13.38
N LEU A 55 -10.53 14.46 -13.53
CA LEU A 55 -10.22 15.05 -14.83
C LEU A 55 -9.01 14.37 -15.51
N GLY A 56 -8.11 13.80 -14.73
CA GLY A 56 -6.94 13.06 -15.20
C GLY A 56 -7.27 11.69 -15.78
N THR A 57 -8.38 11.07 -15.38
CA THR A 57 -8.79 9.74 -15.85
C THR A 57 -8.90 9.62 -17.38
N PRO A 58 -9.64 10.48 -18.11
CA PRO A 58 -9.68 10.43 -19.58
C PRO A 58 -8.32 10.70 -20.23
N LEU A 59 -7.49 11.55 -19.62
CA LEU A 59 -6.14 11.84 -20.10
C LEU A 59 -5.25 10.60 -20.00
N VAL A 60 -5.23 9.93 -18.85
CA VAL A 60 -4.46 8.68 -18.64
C VAL A 60 -4.97 7.57 -19.54
N TRP A 61 -6.29 7.45 -19.73
CA TRP A 61 -6.86 6.51 -20.69
C TRP A 61 -6.38 6.77 -22.12
N TYR A 62 -6.33 8.02 -22.56
CA TYR A 62 -5.79 8.38 -23.87
C TYR A 62 -4.29 8.03 -23.99
N LEU A 63 -3.50 8.40 -22.98
CA LEU A 63 -2.05 8.15 -22.95
C LEU A 63 -1.73 6.65 -22.98
N THR A 64 -2.45 5.84 -22.21
CA THR A 64 -2.24 4.37 -22.16
C THR A 64 -2.57 3.69 -23.48
N ARG A 65 -3.56 4.17 -24.23
CA ARG A 65 -3.85 3.64 -25.58
C ARG A 65 -2.76 3.99 -26.60
N ARG A 66 -2.17 5.18 -26.48
CA ARG A 66 -1.15 5.69 -27.40
C ARG A 66 0.24 5.12 -27.14
N PHE A 67 0.71 5.16 -25.90
CA PHE A 67 2.08 4.76 -25.51
C PHE A 67 2.16 3.35 -24.90
N GLY A 68 1.04 2.79 -24.45
CA GLY A 68 0.99 1.52 -23.73
C GLY A 68 1.05 1.70 -22.20
N LYS A 69 0.43 0.77 -21.48
CA LYS A 69 0.31 0.78 -20.01
C LYS A 69 1.67 0.86 -19.30
N ARG A 70 2.60 -0.01 -19.71
CA ARG A 70 3.97 -0.11 -19.17
C ARG A 70 4.74 1.20 -19.26
N GLU A 71 4.75 1.80 -20.45
CA GLU A 71 5.49 3.03 -20.74
C GLU A 71 4.92 4.21 -19.94
N VAL A 72 3.59 4.35 -19.90
CA VAL A 72 2.93 5.41 -19.13
C VAL A 72 3.26 5.28 -17.64
N LEU A 73 3.20 4.08 -17.07
CA LEU A 73 3.55 3.85 -15.67
C LEU A 73 5.02 4.22 -15.39
N MET A 74 5.94 3.83 -16.28
CA MET A 74 7.36 4.15 -16.15
C MET A 74 7.63 5.67 -16.23
N TYR A 75 7.11 6.36 -17.25
CA TYR A 75 7.36 7.79 -17.45
C TYR A 75 6.75 8.65 -16.34
N VAL A 76 5.52 8.36 -15.92
CA VAL A 76 4.85 9.14 -14.87
C VAL A 76 5.52 8.92 -13.51
N SER A 77 5.80 7.66 -13.13
CA SER A 77 6.48 7.36 -11.87
C SER A 77 7.90 7.94 -11.84
N GLY A 78 8.62 7.84 -12.96
CA GLY A 78 9.95 8.42 -13.11
C GLY A 78 9.97 9.95 -13.04
N ALA A 79 8.96 10.62 -13.59
CA ALA A 79 8.83 12.08 -13.54
C ALA A 79 8.44 12.59 -12.14
N CYS A 80 7.59 11.87 -11.41
CA CYS A 80 7.19 12.26 -10.06
C CYS A 80 8.26 11.96 -8.99
N CYS A 81 9.09 10.93 -9.20
CA CYS A 81 10.17 10.55 -8.27
C CYS A 81 11.08 11.71 -7.81
N PRO A 82 11.71 12.52 -8.71
CA PRO A 82 12.55 13.63 -8.30
C PRO A 82 11.79 14.73 -7.57
N PHE A 83 10.49 14.89 -7.85
CA PHE A 83 9.64 15.86 -7.16
C PHE A 83 9.47 15.51 -5.67
N PHE A 84 9.18 14.24 -5.37
CA PHE A 84 9.11 13.77 -3.98
C PHE A 84 10.46 13.95 -3.25
N PHE A 85 11.59 13.60 -3.89
CA PHE A 85 12.89 13.84 -3.27
C PHE A 85 13.21 15.33 -3.09
N ALA A 86 12.86 16.19 -4.03
CA ALA A 86 13.05 17.63 -3.88
C ALA A 86 12.28 18.19 -2.66
N PHE A 87 11.04 17.74 -2.46
CA PHE A 87 10.23 18.14 -1.30
C PHE A 87 10.81 17.67 0.04
N PHE A 88 11.57 16.57 0.04
CA PHE A 88 12.28 16.12 1.22
C PHE A 88 13.44 17.04 1.63
N PHE A 89 14.22 17.56 0.67
CA PHE A 89 15.41 18.37 0.98
C PHE A 89 15.09 19.84 1.26
N VAL A 90 14.02 20.38 0.66
CA VAL A 90 13.64 21.78 0.83
C VAL A 90 12.95 22.01 2.19
N PRO A 91 13.33 23.06 2.95
CA PRO A 91 12.68 23.40 4.22
C PRO A 91 11.17 23.62 4.06
N PRO A 92 10.31 23.02 4.90
CA PRO A 92 8.86 23.09 4.73
C PRO A 92 8.30 24.52 4.68
N GLN A 93 8.86 25.43 5.49
CA GLN A 93 8.37 26.81 5.61
C GLN A 93 8.68 27.66 4.37
N SER A 94 9.56 27.17 3.48
CA SER A 94 9.91 27.90 2.26
C SER A 94 8.92 27.69 1.12
N PHE A 95 7.97 26.75 1.25
CA PHE A 95 7.00 26.46 0.20
C PHE A 95 5.84 27.46 0.22
N PRO A 96 5.62 28.21 -0.89
CA PRO A 96 4.39 28.96 -1.05
C PRO A 96 3.20 28.01 -1.16
N THR A 97 2.06 28.38 -0.59
CA THR A 97 0.81 27.59 -0.64
C THR A 97 0.41 27.20 -2.07
N ALA A 98 0.67 28.07 -3.06
CA ALA A 98 0.42 27.78 -4.47
C ALA A 98 1.20 26.57 -5.00
N VAL A 99 2.45 26.37 -4.56
CA VAL A 99 3.28 25.22 -4.96
C VAL A 99 2.70 23.92 -4.43
N ILE A 100 2.08 23.94 -3.25
CA ILE A 100 1.44 22.78 -2.63
C ILE A 100 0.18 22.38 -3.41
N TYR A 101 -0.63 23.36 -3.86
CA TYR A 101 -1.77 23.04 -4.72
C TYR A 101 -1.35 22.46 -6.07
N ILE A 102 -0.30 23.02 -6.69
CA ILE A 102 0.28 22.46 -7.91
C ILE A 102 0.76 21.02 -7.65
N ALA A 103 1.46 20.79 -6.53
CA ALA A 103 1.86 19.45 -6.09
C ALA A 103 0.65 18.51 -5.96
N GLY A 104 -0.45 18.98 -5.37
CA GLY A 104 -1.70 18.25 -5.24
C GLY A 104 -2.28 17.82 -6.59
N VAL A 105 -2.23 18.69 -7.60
CA VAL A 105 -2.65 18.31 -8.96
C VAL A 105 -1.79 17.17 -9.51
N PHE A 106 -0.46 17.26 -9.38
CA PHE A 106 0.45 16.19 -9.81
C PHE A 106 0.21 14.88 -9.05
N VAL A 107 -0.01 14.95 -7.74
CA VAL A 107 -0.34 13.77 -6.92
C VAL A 107 -1.68 13.16 -7.35
N GLY A 108 -2.69 13.97 -7.69
CA GLY A 108 -3.96 13.48 -8.24
C GLY A 108 -3.76 12.74 -9.57
N LEU A 109 -3.02 13.33 -10.51
CA LEU A 109 -2.70 12.67 -11.79
C LEU A 109 -1.90 11.37 -11.59
N LEU A 110 -0.93 11.37 -10.67
CA LEU A 110 -0.16 10.20 -10.29
C LEU A 110 -1.06 9.09 -9.73
N THR A 111 -2.02 9.45 -8.87
CA THR A 111 -2.98 8.51 -8.26
C THR A 111 -3.78 7.76 -9.33
N VAL A 112 -4.25 8.45 -10.37
CA VAL A 112 -4.96 7.82 -11.50
C VAL A 112 -4.08 6.78 -12.18
N VAL A 113 -2.84 7.11 -12.49
CA VAL A 113 -1.92 6.17 -13.14
C VAL A 113 -1.69 4.96 -12.26
N MET A 114 -1.47 5.18 -10.96
CA MET A 114 -1.16 4.12 -10.00
C MET A 114 -2.31 3.14 -9.79
N PHE A 115 -3.55 3.60 -9.73
CA PHE A 115 -4.72 2.71 -9.57
C PHE A 115 -5.21 2.16 -10.91
N VAL A 116 -5.54 3.02 -11.87
CA VAL A 116 -6.19 2.59 -13.13
C VAL A 116 -5.27 1.73 -13.99
N VAL A 117 -4.00 2.13 -14.16
CA VAL A 117 -3.09 1.38 -15.02
C VAL A 117 -2.75 0.04 -14.36
N LEU A 118 -2.57 0.01 -13.05
CA LEU A 118 -2.19 -1.22 -12.38
C LEU A 118 -3.32 -2.25 -12.35
N ASP A 119 -4.56 -1.82 -12.07
CA ASP A 119 -5.73 -2.72 -12.13
C ASP A 119 -5.88 -3.28 -13.56
N SER A 120 -5.59 -2.46 -14.58
CA SER A 120 -5.57 -2.92 -15.97
C SER A 120 -4.41 -3.87 -16.30
N MET A 121 -3.27 -3.78 -15.61
CA MET A 121 -2.13 -4.69 -15.76
C MET A 121 -2.37 -6.00 -15.00
N LEU A 122 -3.14 -5.96 -13.90
CA LEU A 122 -3.60 -7.16 -13.20
C LEU A 122 -4.51 -8.00 -14.10
N ALA A 123 -5.42 -7.35 -14.83
CA ALA A 123 -6.26 -8.01 -15.83
C ALA A 123 -5.41 -8.73 -16.91
N ASP A 124 -4.33 -8.09 -17.39
CA ASP A 124 -3.44 -8.71 -18.40
C ASP A 124 -2.75 -9.99 -17.86
N ILE A 125 -2.46 -10.06 -16.55
CA ILE A 125 -1.90 -11.26 -15.92
C ILE A 125 -2.97 -12.34 -15.79
N ILE A 126 -4.21 -11.97 -15.45
CA ILE A 126 -5.31 -12.91 -15.35
C ILE A 126 -5.61 -13.54 -16.72
N ASP A 127 -5.54 -12.74 -17.80
CA ASP A 127 -5.65 -13.26 -19.17
C ASP A 127 -4.49 -14.20 -19.51
N TYR A 128 -3.27 -13.86 -19.10
CA TYR A 128 -2.10 -14.73 -19.28
C TYR A 128 -2.20 -16.04 -18.48
N ASP A 129 -2.74 -16.00 -17.27
CA ASP A 129 -3.00 -17.20 -16.46
C ASP A 129 -4.11 -18.05 -17.08
N ALA A 130 -5.14 -17.42 -17.65
CA ALA A 130 -6.22 -18.10 -18.37
C ALA A 130 -5.71 -18.81 -19.63
N LEU A 131 -4.67 -18.29 -20.30
CA LEU A 131 -4.03 -18.95 -21.44
C LEU A 131 -3.53 -20.35 -21.05
N HIS A 132 -2.80 -20.44 -19.93
CA HIS A 132 -2.17 -21.67 -19.44
C HIS A 132 -3.13 -22.61 -18.70
N THR A 133 -4.04 -22.06 -17.89
CA THR A 133 -4.95 -22.86 -17.05
C THR A 133 -6.26 -23.21 -17.75
N GLY A 134 -6.63 -22.46 -18.81
CA GLY A 134 -7.93 -22.55 -19.46
C GLY A 134 -9.11 -22.06 -18.61
N LYS A 135 -8.86 -21.54 -17.40
CA LYS A 135 -9.89 -21.02 -16.49
C LYS A 135 -9.53 -19.60 -16.06
N ARG A 136 -10.48 -18.68 -16.20
CA ARG A 136 -10.31 -17.29 -15.80
C ARG A 136 -10.57 -17.14 -14.30
N SER A 137 -9.49 -17.08 -13.51
CA SER A 137 -9.54 -17.10 -12.03
C SER A 137 -9.51 -15.70 -11.40
N GLU A 138 -10.34 -14.76 -11.87
CA GLU A 138 -10.34 -13.35 -11.40
C GLU A 138 -10.42 -13.21 -9.88
N GLY A 139 -11.35 -13.94 -9.25
CA GLY A 139 -11.59 -13.83 -7.81
C GLY A 139 -10.36 -14.15 -6.95
N VAL A 140 -9.49 -15.07 -7.37
CA VAL A 140 -8.28 -15.43 -6.61
C VAL A 140 -7.28 -14.28 -6.61
N TYR A 141 -7.08 -13.65 -7.76
CA TYR A 141 -6.16 -12.52 -7.89
C TYR A 141 -6.69 -11.28 -7.17
N THR A 142 -7.98 -10.96 -7.31
CA THR A 142 -8.60 -9.81 -6.62
C THR A 142 -8.58 -9.98 -5.10
N VAL A 143 -8.86 -11.19 -4.59
CA VAL A 143 -8.78 -11.47 -3.14
C VAL A 143 -7.33 -11.37 -2.64
N ALA A 144 -6.36 -11.88 -3.40
CA ALA A 144 -4.95 -11.74 -3.04
C ALA A 144 -4.50 -10.27 -3.01
N GLU A 145 -4.89 -9.49 -4.02
CA GLU A 145 -4.56 -8.07 -4.12
C GLU A 145 -5.17 -7.25 -2.97
N THR A 146 -6.47 -7.38 -2.73
CA THR A 146 -7.18 -6.62 -1.69
C THR A 146 -6.66 -6.93 -0.29
N ASN A 147 -6.40 -8.21 0.02
CA ASN A 147 -5.79 -8.59 1.29
C ASN A 147 -4.37 -8.04 1.45
N LEU A 148 -3.57 -8.04 0.37
CA LEU A 148 -2.23 -7.45 0.39
C LEU A 148 -2.31 -5.94 0.64
N GLN A 149 -3.25 -5.25 -0.01
CA GLN A 149 -3.47 -3.83 0.19
C GLN A 149 -3.82 -3.48 1.64
N GLN A 150 -4.74 -4.22 2.26
CA GLN A 150 -5.11 -4.02 3.67
C GLN A 150 -3.91 -4.18 4.61
N PHE A 151 -3.04 -5.17 4.34
CA PHE A 151 -1.83 -5.36 5.13
C PHE A 151 -0.87 -4.16 5.00
N ILE A 152 -0.74 -3.61 3.80
CA ILE A 152 0.08 -2.42 3.54
C ILE A 152 -0.51 -1.19 4.22
N GLU A 153 -1.84 -1.02 4.22
CA GLU A 153 -2.53 0.08 4.90
C GLU A 153 -2.27 0.10 6.40
N VAL A 154 -2.28 -1.08 7.04
CA VAL A 154 -1.94 -1.22 8.47
C VAL A 154 -0.51 -0.76 8.73
N ILE A 155 0.46 -1.22 7.93
CA ILE A 155 1.87 -0.85 8.10
C ILE A 155 2.08 0.65 7.81
N GLY A 156 1.58 1.14 6.67
CA GLY A 156 1.76 2.51 6.22
C GLY A 156 1.03 3.54 7.08
N GLY A 157 -0.06 3.15 7.76
CA GLY A 157 -0.77 4.01 8.71
C GLY A 157 -0.16 4.01 10.10
N VAL A 158 0.16 2.85 10.66
CA VAL A 158 0.53 2.73 12.08
C VAL A 158 2.01 2.97 12.33
N VAL A 159 2.91 2.49 11.46
CA VAL A 159 4.36 2.60 11.68
C VAL A 159 4.85 4.04 11.78
N PRO A 160 4.45 4.98 10.89
CA PRO A 160 4.89 6.37 11.01
C PRO A 160 4.45 7.00 12.34
N LEU A 161 3.22 6.73 12.77
CA LEU A 161 2.67 7.27 14.01
C LEU A 161 3.38 6.70 15.26
N LEU A 162 3.73 5.42 15.26
CA LEU A 162 4.51 4.82 16.34
C LEU A 162 5.91 5.42 16.43
N LEU A 163 6.57 5.65 15.29
CA LEU A 163 7.89 6.27 15.26
C LEU A 163 7.85 7.73 15.71
N MET A 164 6.82 8.48 15.29
CA MET A 164 6.57 9.84 15.78
C MET A 164 6.39 9.86 17.30
N SER A 165 5.52 8.99 17.84
CA SER A 165 5.30 8.86 19.28
C SER A 165 6.61 8.53 20.01
N ALA A 166 7.42 7.62 19.46
CA ALA A 166 8.68 7.17 20.07
C ALA A 166 9.75 8.28 20.17
N VAL A 167 9.72 9.27 19.26
CA VAL A 167 10.65 10.41 19.30
C VAL A 167 10.11 11.62 20.07
N GLY A 168 8.99 11.45 20.78
CA GLY A 168 8.38 12.49 21.61
C GLY A 168 7.39 13.37 20.85
N PHE A 169 6.58 12.81 19.94
CA PHE A 169 5.46 13.53 19.35
C PHE A 169 4.48 14.00 20.42
N GLU A 170 4.19 15.29 20.44
CA GLU A 170 3.20 15.90 21.31
C GLU A 170 2.02 16.35 20.47
N ASN A 171 0.79 15.95 20.82
CA ASN A 171 -0.37 16.34 20.01
C ASN A 171 -0.58 17.87 20.03
N ASN A 172 -0.13 18.59 21.06
CA ASN A 172 -0.27 20.05 21.25
C ASN A 172 -1.66 20.60 20.86
N GLY A 173 -2.68 19.74 20.91
CA GLY A 173 -3.94 19.88 20.16
C GLY A 173 -5.15 20.00 21.07
N GLY A 174 -4.94 20.41 22.32
CA GLY A 174 -6.03 20.68 23.26
C GLY A 174 -6.69 22.05 23.06
N CYS A 175 -6.36 22.77 21.98
CA CYS A 175 -6.93 24.09 21.73
C CYS A 175 -8.40 23.97 21.35
N GLU A 176 -9.24 24.77 22.00
CA GLU A 176 -10.67 24.85 21.71
C GLU A 176 -10.89 25.54 20.35
N CYS A 177 -10.07 26.55 20.03
CA CYS A 177 -10.08 27.26 18.75
C CYS A 177 -8.71 27.91 18.48
N GLY A 178 -8.50 28.38 17.24
CA GLY A 178 -7.27 29.01 16.74
C GLY A 178 -6.26 28.06 16.11
N CYS A 179 -6.59 26.77 16.02
CA CYS A 179 -5.75 25.76 15.39
C CYS A 179 -6.58 24.83 14.52
N GLY A 180 -6.57 25.06 13.21
CA GLY A 180 -7.43 24.37 12.23
C GLY A 180 -8.86 24.89 12.17
N VAL A 181 -9.35 25.57 13.22
CA VAL A 181 -10.67 26.22 13.28
C VAL A 181 -10.51 27.60 13.91
N ALA A 182 -11.10 28.63 13.30
CA ALA A 182 -11.08 29.99 13.83
C ALA A 182 -11.90 30.10 15.13
N CYS A 183 -11.60 31.08 15.98
CA CYS A 183 -12.39 31.36 17.18
C CYS A 183 -13.65 32.17 16.85
N ASP A 184 -14.75 31.91 17.56
CA ASP A 184 -16.00 32.66 17.39
C ASP A 184 -15.98 34.02 18.14
N GLU A 185 -15.17 34.13 19.19
CA GLU A 185 -15.08 35.36 20.00
C GLU A 185 -14.21 36.42 19.32
N ALA A 186 -14.70 37.67 19.31
CA ALA A 186 -13.95 38.81 18.81
C ALA A 186 -12.64 39.01 19.60
N TYR A 187 -11.60 39.47 18.91
CA TYR A 187 -10.23 39.59 19.44
C TYR A 187 -9.57 38.27 19.84
N MET A 188 -10.23 37.11 19.83
CA MET A 188 -9.60 35.84 20.20
C MET A 188 -8.98 35.19 18.96
N ARG A 189 -7.66 34.98 18.99
CA ARG A 189 -6.94 34.30 17.89
C ARG A 189 -6.77 32.82 18.15
N TRP A 190 -6.42 32.43 19.38
CA TRP A 190 -6.42 31.02 19.82
C TRP A 190 -6.74 30.88 21.30
N LYS A 191 -7.26 29.70 21.66
CA LYS A 191 -7.54 29.32 23.04
C LYS A 191 -7.01 27.91 23.28
N CYS A 192 -5.80 27.83 23.84
CA CYS A 192 -5.10 26.60 24.14
C CYS A 192 -4.97 26.40 25.66
N PRO A 193 -4.84 25.15 26.15
CA PRO A 193 -4.61 24.90 27.56
C PRO A 193 -3.30 25.56 28.01
N GLY A 194 -3.39 26.52 28.94
CA GLY A 194 -2.25 27.27 29.44
C GLY A 194 -1.79 28.43 28.57
N ASP A 195 -2.42 28.68 27.41
CA ASP A 195 -2.08 29.83 26.57
C ASP A 195 -3.27 30.34 25.73
N ILE A 196 -3.62 31.61 25.91
CA ILE A 196 -4.71 32.29 25.19
C ILE A 196 -4.11 33.47 24.43
N GLY A 197 -4.33 33.47 23.11
CA GLY A 197 -3.87 34.51 22.21
C GLY A 197 -5.01 35.43 21.80
N TYR A 198 -4.79 36.73 21.93
CA TYR A 198 -5.69 37.76 21.40
C TYR A 198 -5.08 38.39 20.14
N SER A 199 -5.89 38.98 19.27
CA SER A 199 -5.48 39.72 18.07
C SER A 199 -5.61 41.24 18.25
N CYS A 200 -4.75 42.00 17.57
CA CYS A 200 -4.76 43.47 17.63
C CYS A 200 -5.91 44.13 16.86
N ASP A 201 -6.38 43.48 15.80
CA ASP A 201 -7.35 44.02 14.83
C ASP A 201 -8.80 43.66 15.18
N GLY A 202 -9.02 42.90 16.24
CA GLY A 202 -10.33 42.43 16.66
C GLY A 202 -10.90 41.30 15.81
N GLN A 203 -10.13 40.79 14.84
CA GLN A 203 -10.53 39.66 14.02
C GLN A 203 -9.99 38.35 14.60
N SER A 204 -10.75 37.26 14.47
CA SER A 204 -10.34 35.92 14.90
C SER A 204 -9.69 35.11 13.80
N THR A 205 -9.07 35.78 12.81
CA THR A 205 -8.41 35.14 11.68
C THR A 205 -6.97 34.72 12.04
N PHE A 206 -6.47 33.68 11.36
CA PHE A 206 -5.17 33.10 11.65
C PHE A 206 -3.98 34.03 11.36
N ASP A 207 -4.14 34.94 10.40
CA ASP A 207 -3.10 35.90 9.98
C ASP A 207 -3.05 37.18 10.83
N SER A 208 -4.01 37.35 11.75
CA SER A 208 -4.05 38.55 12.60
C SER A 208 -2.85 38.62 13.54
N PRO A 209 -2.18 39.77 13.67
CA PRO A 209 -1.05 39.91 14.56
C PRO A 209 -1.51 39.74 16.03
N PRO A 210 -0.74 39.00 16.85
CA PRO A 210 -1.11 38.77 18.24
C PRO A 210 -0.97 40.06 19.05
N LEU A 211 -1.95 40.32 19.93
CA LEU A 211 -2.00 41.46 20.84
C LEU A 211 -0.86 41.44 21.87
N PHE A 212 -0.46 40.25 22.29
CA PHE A 212 0.60 40.05 23.29
C PHE A 212 1.69 39.11 22.75
N GLY A 213 2.94 39.57 22.84
CA GLY A 213 4.13 38.82 22.44
C GLY A 213 4.81 39.39 21.20
N GLU A 214 5.68 38.59 20.59
CA GLU A 214 6.37 38.96 19.36
C GLU A 214 5.43 38.94 18.15
N VAL A 215 5.73 39.77 17.15
CA VAL A 215 4.88 39.99 15.95
C VAL A 215 4.67 38.70 15.13
N GLY A 216 5.52 37.68 15.32
CA GLY A 216 5.41 36.37 14.66
C GLY A 216 5.01 35.22 15.58
N ARG A 217 4.49 35.50 16.80
CA ARG A 217 4.07 34.45 17.72
C ARG A 217 2.91 33.65 17.12
N GLN A 218 3.08 32.33 17.09
CA GLN A 218 2.09 31.38 16.60
C GLN A 218 1.41 30.65 17.77
N ALA A 219 0.28 30.01 17.48
CA ALA A 219 -0.41 29.16 18.44
C ALA A 219 0.50 27.98 18.86
N PRO A 220 0.57 27.60 20.15
CA PRO A 220 1.42 26.50 20.63
C PRO A 220 1.15 25.14 19.94
N CYS A 221 -0.01 25.00 19.30
CA CYS A 221 -0.43 23.80 18.62
C CYS A 221 0.32 23.45 17.35
N VAL A 222 1.03 24.39 16.73
CA VAL A 222 1.79 24.16 15.50
C VAL A 222 3.25 23.81 15.78
N ASP A 223 3.72 24.09 16.99
CA ASP A 223 5.09 23.80 17.40
C ASP A 223 5.23 22.36 17.90
N GLN A 224 6.38 21.77 17.62
CA GLN A 224 6.83 20.50 18.19
C GLN A 224 8.14 20.76 18.94
N GLY A 225 8.29 20.22 20.14
CA GLY A 225 9.53 20.36 20.91
C GLY A 225 10.72 19.58 20.33
N SER A 226 10.48 18.68 19.36
CA SER A 226 11.47 17.78 18.78
C SER A 226 11.52 17.89 17.26
N ASP A 227 12.66 18.35 16.73
CA ASP A 227 12.91 18.41 15.27
C ASP A 227 12.86 17.02 14.60
N ALA A 228 13.10 15.96 15.38
CA ALA A 228 13.04 14.58 14.90
C ALA A 228 11.64 14.18 14.45
N VAL A 229 10.59 14.73 15.06
CA VAL A 229 9.19 14.49 14.68
C VAL A 229 8.95 15.01 13.26
N VAL A 230 9.32 16.27 13.01
CA VAL A 230 9.16 16.91 11.70
C VAL A 230 10.00 16.19 10.64
N TRP A 231 11.19 15.73 11.00
CA TRP A 231 12.03 14.93 10.10
C TRP A 231 11.37 13.58 9.75
N ILE A 232 10.80 12.86 10.71
CA ILE A 232 10.09 11.59 10.46
C ILE A 232 8.89 11.82 9.53
N ILE A 233 8.08 12.86 9.79
CA ILE A 233 6.95 13.21 8.90
C ILE A 233 7.46 13.39 7.46
N ARG A 234 8.53 14.18 7.26
CA ARG A 234 9.12 14.42 5.93
C ARG A 234 9.72 13.16 5.31
N ALA A 235 10.40 12.34 6.11
CA ALA A 235 11.03 11.12 5.64
C ALA A 235 10.01 10.12 5.11
N PHE A 236 8.91 9.91 5.83
CA PHE A 236 7.83 9.01 5.37
C PHE A 236 7.02 9.63 4.23
N LEU A 237 6.65 10.90 4.34
CA LEU A 237 5.84 11.58 3.34
C LEU A 237 6.55 11.68 1.98
N PHE A 238 7.83 12.04 1.99
CA PHE A 238 8.56 12.39 0.77
C PHE A 238 9.65 11.41 0.40
N ALA A 239 10.59 11.10 1.29
CA ALA A 239 11.73 10.25 0.95
C ALA A 239 11.32 8.79 0.68
N LEU A 240 10.52 8.20 1.58
CA LEU A 240 10.02 6.84 1.41
C LEU A 240 9.09 6.72 0.20
N SER A 241 8.18 7.68 0.01
CA SER A 241 7.34 7.75 -1.20
C SER A 241 8.19 7.86 -2.48
N GLY A 242 9.26 8.66 -2.47
CA GLY A 242 10.21 8.75 -3.59
C GLY A 242 10.92 7.43 -3.88
N VAL A 243 11.38 6.71 -2.84
CA VAL A 243 11.97 5.37 -2.99
C VAL A 243 10.95 4.38 -3.54
N CYS A 244 9.72 4.38 -3.04
CA CYS A 244 8.66 3.53 -3.54
C CYS A 244 8.34 3.84 -5.01
N LEU A 245 8.26 5.11 -5.42
CA LEU A 245 8.09 5.50 -6.82
C LEU A 245 9.24 5.02 -7.71
N LEU A 246 10.48 5.05 -7.21
CA LEU A 246 11.61 4.50 -7.93
C LEU A 246 11.47 2.99 -8.11
N LEU A 247 11.04 2.26 -7.08
CA LEU A 247 10.75 0.82 -7.18
C LEU A 247 9.63 0.53 -8.18
N VAL A 248 8.59 1.36 -8.25
CA VAL A 248 7.52 1.23 -9.26
C VAL A 248 8.06 1.45 -10.66
N CYS A 249 8.88 2.48 -10.86
CA CYS A 249 9.52 2.76 -12.15
C CYS A 249 10.39 1.58 -12.62
N LEU A 250 11.20 1.02 -11.70
CA LEU A 250 12.02 -0.16 -11.98
C LEU A 250 11.16 -1.41 -12.25
N GLY A 251 10.09 -1.62 -11.48
CA GLY A 251 9.15 -2.72 -11.67
C GLY A 251 8.43 -2.65 -13.02
N ALA A 252 7.98 -1.45 -13.43
CA ALA A 252 7.39 -1.20 -14.74
C ALA A 252 8.38 -1.51 -15.87
N LYS A 253 9.67 -1.20 -15.68
CA LYS A 253 10.70 -1.53 -16.67
C LYS A 253 10.88 -3.05 -16.83
N ILE A 254 10.68 -3.85 -15.79
CA ILE A 254 10.85 -5.32 -15.84
C ILE A 254 9.56 -6.01 -16.32
N TYR A 255 8.41 -5.32 -16.29
CA TYR A 255 7.12 -5.89 -16.68
C TYR A 255 7.12 -6.38 -18.15
N PRO A 256 6.86 -7.69 -18.40
CA PRO A 256 7.06 -8.29 -19.72
C PRO A 256 5.87 -8.10 -20.68
N ILE A 257 4.65 -7.89 -20.18
CA ILE A 257 3.45 -7.84 -21.02
C ILE A 257 3.33 -6.44 -21.65
N THR A 258 3.82 -6.31 -22.87
CA THR A 258 3.60 -5.13 -23.71
C THR A 258 2.24 -5.21 -24.40
N LYS A 259 1.80 -4.10 -25.02
CA LYS A 259 0.55 -4.07 -25.81
C LYS A 259 0.53 -5.15 -26.91
N ALA A 260 1.67 -5.39 -27.57
CA ALA A 260 1.80 -6.43 -28.60
C ALA A 260 1.82 -7.85 -28.01
N ALA A 261 2.44 -8.02 -26.84
CA ALA A 261 2.40 -9.29 -26.14
C ALA A 261 0.98 -9.63 -25.65
N HIS A 262 0.24 -8.64 -25.13
CA HIS A 262 -1.15 -8.83 -24.68
C HIS A 262 -2.07 -9.22 -25.83
N SER A 263 -1.98 -8.58 -27.00
CA SER A 263 -2.76 -9.00 -28.17
C SER A 263 -2.43 -10.44 -28.58
N ALA A 264 -1.14 -10.82 -28.58
CA ALA A 264 -0.74 -12.19 -28.90
C ALA A 264 -1.24 -13.22 -27.86
N ILE A 265 -1.37 -12.84 -26.58
CA ILE A 265 -1.96 -13.70 -25.54
C ILE A 265 -3.44 -13.96 -25.84
N LEU A 266 -4.19 -12.93 -26.26
CA LEU A 266 -5.59 -13.07 -26.61
C LEU A 266 -5.76 -13.96 -27.86
N ASP A 267 -4.98 -13.71 -28.91
CA ASP A 267 -5.01 -14.52 -30.15
C ASP A 267 -4.67 -16.00 -29.87
N ALA A 268 -3.65 -16.25 -29.03
CA ALA A 268 -3.27 -17.60 -28.58
C ALA A 268 -4.39 -18.28 -27.77
N THR A 269 -5.09 -17.52 -26.93
CA THR A 269 -6.20 -18.03 -26.11
C THR A 269 -7.39 -18.42 -26.99
N GLU A 270 -7.72 -17.60 -28.00
CA GLU A 270 -8.76 -17.90 -28.98
C GLU A 270 -8.41 -19.13 -29.84
N SER A 271 -7.16 -19.25 -30.28
CA SER A 271 -6.69 -20.43 -31.03
C SER A 271 -6.87 -21.73 -30.25
N LEU A 272 -6.50 -21.75 -28.96
CA LEU A 272 -6.72 -22.91 -28.08
C LEU A 272 -8.22 -23.17 -27.84
N ALA A 273 -9.05 -22.12 -27.77
CA ALA A 273 -10.50 -22.28 -27.63
C ALA A 273 -11.15 -22.89 -28.88
N ALA A 274 -10.60 -22.62 -30.07
CA ALA A 274 -10.98 -23.25 -31.32
C ALA A 274 -10.43 -24.69 -31.50
N GLY A 275 -9.70 -25.22 -30.53
CA GLY A 275 -9.09 -26.56 -30.58
C GLY A 275 -7.76 -26.62 -31.34
N GLY A 276 -7.15 -25.48 -31.65
CA GLY A 276 -5.80 -25.40 -32.23
C GLY A 276 -4.69 -25.56 -31.20
N GLU A 277 -3.44 -25.53 -31.67
CA GLU A 277 -2.24 -25.42 -30.83
C GLU A 277 -1.83 -23.95 -30.71
N ALA A 278 -1.41 -23.53 -29.51
CA ALA A 278 -0.87 -22.19 -29.32
C ALA A 278 0.50 -22.21 -28.64
N THR A 279 1.30 -21.21 -28.98
CA THR A 279 2.62 -20.97 -28.39
C THR A 279 2.52 -19.77 -27.45
N ASP A 280 3.14 -19.88 -26.28
CA ASP A 280 3.21 -18.81 -25.30
C ASP A 280 4.03 -17.63 -25.87
N PRO A 281 3.42 -16.45 -26.04
CA PRO A 281 4.09 -15.30 -26.66
C PRO A 281 5.17 -14.66 -25.77
N LEU A 282 5.21 -14.97 -24.47
CA LEU A 282 6.24 -14.47 -23.55
C LEU A 282 7.44 -15.42 -23.46
N THR A 283 7.20 -16.73 -23.55
CA THR A 283 8.26 -17.74 -23.34
C THR A 283 8.67 -18.50 -24.62
N GLY A 284 7.85 -18.44 -25.67
CA GLY A 284 8.05 -19.16 -26.93
C GLY A 284 7.78 -20.67 -26.83
N LYS A 285 7.21 -21.17 -25.72
CA LYS A 285 6.95 -22.59 -25.49
C LYS A 285 5.51 -22.96 -25.88
N ALA A 286 5.28 -24.20 -26.31
CA ALA A 286 3.92 -24.69 -26.57
C ALA A 286 3.07 -24.66 -25.28
N VAL A 287 1.84 -24.16 -25.37
CA VAL A 287 0.91 -24.11 -24.24
C VAL A 287 0.20 -25.45 -24.14
N VAL A 288 0.47 -26.18 -23.05
CA VAL A 288 -0.21 -27.44 -22.75
C VAL A 288 -1.20 -27.21 -21.62
N ARG A 289 -2.50 -27.18 -21.93
CA ARG A 289 -3.56 -27.13 -20.93
C ARG A 289 -3.73 -28.51 -20.32
N SER A 290 -3.10 -28.75 -19.17
CA SER A 290 -3.44 -29.92 -18.35
C SER A 290 -4.83 -29.68 -17.73
N ALA A 291 -5.76 -30.61 -17.96
CA ALA A 291 -7.02 -30.64 -17.21
C ALA A 291 -6.67 -30.93 -15.75
N ALA A 292 -6.46 -29.89 -14.96
CA ALA A 292 -6.08 -30.03 -13.56
C ALA A 292 -7.16 -30.83 -12.83
N SER A 293 -6.87 -32.11 -12.58
CA SER A 293 -7.72 -32.97 -11.76
C SER A 293 -7.88 -32.32 -10.39
N HIS A 294 -9.02 -32.52 -9.71
CA HIS A 294 -9.20 -32.03 -8.33
C HIS A 294 -8.06 -32.45 -7.39
N ALA A 295 -7.40 -33.58 -7.69
CA ALA A 295 -6.19 -34.03 -7.00
C ALA A 295 -4.97 -33.12 -7.21
N GLN A 296 -4.81 -32.50 -8.40
CA GLN A 296 -3.73 -31.57 -8.71
C GLN A 296 -3.94 -30.23 -8.01
N LEU A 297 -5.15 -29.68 -8.04
CA LEU A 297 -5.52 -28.47 -7.30
C LEU A 297 -5.32 -28.61 -5.78
N ARG A 298 -5.64 -29.78 -5.21
CA ARG A 298 -5.36 -30.06 -3.80
C ARG A 298 -3.86 -30.07 -3.49
N ARG A 299 -3.01 -30.50 -4.42
CA ARG A 299 -1.55 -30.54 -4.25
C ARG A 299 -0.92 -29.15 -4.31
N GLU A 300 -1.46 -28.24 -5.12
CA GLU A 300 -0.96 -26.86 -5.24
C GLU A 300 -1.04 -26.06 -3.92
N HIS A 301 -1.86 -26.49 -2.96
CA HIS A 301 -1.90 -25.92 -1.61
C HIS A 301 -0.66 -26.26 -0.75
N PHE A 302 0.24 -27.13 -1.24
CA PHE A 302 1.42 -27.58 -0.52
C PHE A 302 2.68 -27.33 -1.35
N SER A 303 3.73 -26.87 -0.69
CA SER A 303 5.04 -26.75 -1.34
C SER A 303 5.61 -28.13 -1.67
N ALA A 304 6.52 -28.19 -2.65
CA ALA A 304 7.22 -29.43 -3.02
C ALA A 304 7.93 -30.08 -1.81
N ARG A 305 8.44 -29.27 -0.88
CA ARG A 305 9.04 -29.75 0.38
C ARG A 305 8.01 -30.38 1.30
N GLU A 306 6.84 -29.77 1.47
CA GLU A 306 5.77 -30.30 2.32
C GLU A 306 5.18 -31.61 1.76
N LEU A 307 5.07 -31.73 0.44
CA LEU A 307 4.63 -32.96 -0.22
C LEU A 307 5.65 -34.11 -0.12
N SER A 308 6.93 -33.79 0.06
CA SER A 308 7.98 -34.80 0.27
C SER A 308 7.97 -35.42 1.68
N LEU A 309 7.31 -34.76 2.64
CA LEU A 309 7.18 -35.24 4.01
C LEU A 309 6.14 -36.35 4.11
N SER A 310 6.33 -37.29 5.04
CA SER A 310 5.30 -38.30 5.30
C SER A 310 4.01 -37.64 5.79
N SER A 311 2.86 -38.20 5.45
CA SER A 311 1.57 -37.60 5.78
C SER A 311 1.34 -37.41 7.28
N HIS A 312 2.00 -38.23 8.10
CA HIS A 312 1.95 -38.08 9.56
C HIS A 312 2.73 -36.83 9.98
N TRP A 313 3.97 -36.68 9.53
CA TRP A 313 4.83 -35.52 9.84
C TRP A 313 4.24 -34.19 9.36
N LEU A 314 3.69 -34.17 8.14
CA LEU A 314 3.05 -32.97 7.60
C LEU A 314 1.82 -32.56 8.44
N LYS A 315 1.02 -33.54 8.88
CA LYS A 315 -0.12 -33.30 9.77
C LYS A 315 0.35 -32.74 11.12
N THR A 316 1.35 -33.33 11.76
CA THR A 316 1.88 -32.82 13.04
C THR A 316 2.44 -31.40 12.90
N GLN A 317 3.14 -31.11 11.79
CA GLN A 317 3.69 -29.78 11.55
C GLN A 317 2.59 -28.73 11.35
N LEU A 318 1.58 -29.01 10.53
CA LEU A 318 0.44 -28.11 10.32
C LEU A 318 -0.38 -27.90 11.59
N SER A 319 -0.69 -28.97 12.33
CA SER A 319 -1.41 -28.87 13.60
C SER A 319 -0.60 -28.13 14.67
N GLY A 320 0.71 -28.37 14.76
CA GLY A 320 1.60 -27.65 15.67
C GLY A 320 1.69 -26.15 15.33
N ARG A 321 1.81 -25.81 14.05
CA ARG A 321 1.83 -24.42 13.58
C ARG A 321 0.50 -23.71 13.84
N LEU A 322 -0.63 -24.37 13.61
CA LEU A 322 -1.96 -23.83 13.92
C LEU A 322 -2.14 -23.55 15.42
N LEU A 323 -1.73 -24.50 16.28
CA LEU A 323 -1.76 -24.30 17.75
C LEU A 323 -0.85 -23.15 18.19
N LEU A 324 0.33 -23.02 17.56
CA LEU A 324 1.25 -21.91 17.81
C LEU A 324 0.62 -20.56 17.43
N TRP A 325 -0.04 -20.46 16.26
CA TRP A 325 -0.72 -19.23 15.85
C TRP A 325 -1.88 -18.87 16.76
N LEU A 326 -2.71 -19.85 17.15
CA LEU A 326 -3.82 -19.64 18.09
C LEU A 326 -3.31 -19.22 19.48
N GLY A 327 -2.26 -19.88 19.98
CA GLY A 327 -1.61 -19.53 21.24
C GLY A 327 -1.02 -18.11 21.20
N ALA A 328 -0.31 -17.76 20.13
CA ALA A 328 0.23 -16.42 19.92
C ALA A 328 -0.89 -15.36 19.87
N PHE A 329 -1.99 -15.64 19.17
CA PHE A 329 -3.13 -14.72 19.07
C PHE A 329 -3.75 -14.44 20.45
N ILE A 330 -4.00 -15.48 21.24
CA ILE A 330 -4.54 -15.34 22.60
C ILE A 330 -3.53 -14.62 23.51
N ALA A 331 -2.25 -14.95 23.42
CA ALA A 331 -1.20 -14.30 24.23
C ALA A 331 -1.07 -12.81 23.91
N ILE A 332 -1.15 -12.41 22.64
CA ILE A 332 -1.10 -11.01 22.22
C ILE A 332 -2.35 -10.26 22.72
N LEU A 333 -3.55 -10.85 22.58
CA LEU A 333 -4.79 -10.25 23.11
C LEU A 333 -4.72 -10.06 24.62
N ALA A 334 -4.25 -11.07 25.36
CA ALA A 334 -4.06 -10.99 26.80
C ALA A 334 -3.02 -9.93 27.18
N GLY A 335 -1.91 -9.85 26.44
CA GLY A 335 -0.87 -8.83 26.62
C GLY A 335 -1.40 -7.41 26.39
N MET A 336 -2.23 -7.20 25.36
CA MET A 336 -2.88 -5.91 25.13
C MET A 336 -3.87 -5.57 26.26
N ALA A 337 -4.69 -6.52 26.70
CA ALA A 337 -5.67 -6.32 27.76
C ALA A 337 -5.02 -6.03 29.13
N ALA A 338 -3.88 -6.66 29.41
CA ALA A 338 -3.12 -6.48 30.65
C ALA A 338 -2.18 -5.27 30.61
N SER A 339 -2.01 -4.62 29.46
CA SER A 339 -1.07 -3.50 29.33
C SER A 339 -1.56 -2.23 30.04
N GLY A 340 -0.68 -1.62 30.83
CA GLY A 340 -0.90 -0.37 31.54
C GLY A 340 0.32 0.55 31.44
N GLY A 341 0.16 1.81 31.88
CA GLY A 341 1.23 2.81 31.84
C GLY A 341 1.48 3.44 30.47
N GLU A 342 2.59 4.17 30.36
CA GLU A 342 2.96 4.97 29.17
C GLU A 342 3.19 4.13 27.90
N ALA A 343 3.57 2.86 28.07
CA ALA A 343 3.81 1.93 26.97
C ALA A 343 2.54 1.30 26.38
N ARG A 344 1.37 1.49 27.01
CA ARG A 344 0.11 0.85 26.59
C ARG A 344 -0.24 1.08 25.13
N GLN A 345 -0.09 2.32 24.65
CA GLN A 345 -0.40 2.68 23.26
C GLN A 345 0.46 1.88 22.26
N TYR A 346 1.75 1.67 22.56
CA TYR A 346 2.65 0.91 21.69
C TYR A 346 2.33 -0.58 21.71
N ILE A 347 2.07 -1.13 22.90
CA ILE A 347 1.71 -2.55 23.05
C ILE A 347 0.41 -2.86 22.31
N VAL A 348 -0.59 -1.98 22.42
CA VAL A 348 -1.87 -2.15 21.72
C VAL A 348 -1.70 -2.01 20.20
N ALA A 349 -0.96 -1.01 19.73
CA ALA A 349 -0.75 -0.81 18.29
C ALA A 349 0.02 -1.97 17.64
N ILE A 350 1.15 -2.39 18.24
CA ILE A 350 1.96 -3.52 17.76
C ILE A 350 1.15 -4.82 17.87
N GLY A 351 0.43 -5.01 18.98
CA GLY A 351 -0.43 -6.17 19.17
C GLY A 351 -1.53 -6.25 18.10
N ALA A 352 -2.17 -5.14 17.76
CA ALA A 352 -3.17 -5.08 16.69
C ALA A 352 -2.59 -5.45 15.31
N ILE A 353 -1.38 -4.96 14.98
CA ILE A 353 -0.66 -5.33 13.75
C ILE A 353 -0.37 -6.84 13.73
N CYS A 354 0.13 -7.41 14.83
CA CYS A 354 0.40 -8.84 14.90
C CYS A 354 -0.89 -9.66 14.81
N CYS A 355 -1.97 -9.21 15.45
CA CYS A 355 -3.28 -9.85 15.39
C CYS A 355 -3.86 -9.86 13.97
N SER A 356 -3.69 -8.80 13.18
CA SER A 356 -4.18 -8.76 11.79
C SER A 356 -3.49 -9.81 10.90
N ALA A 357 -2.18 -10.01 11.06
CA ALA A 357 -1.45 -11.07 10.38
C ALA A 357 -1.93 -12.47 10.81
N LEU A 358 -2.16 -12.67 12.10
CA LEU A 358 -2.66 -13.95 12.65
C LEU A 358 -4.08 -14.27 12.17
N PHE A 359 -4.90 -13.25 11.92
CA PHE A 359 -6.25 -13.41 11.37
C PHE A 359 -6.25 -14.05 9.97
N VAL A 360 -5.15 -13.93 9.22
CA VAL A 360 -4.96 -14.59 7.92
C VAL A 360 -4.30 -15.96 8.07
N LEU A 361 -3.25 -16.06 8.91
CA LEU A 361 -2.46 -17.28 9.07
C LEU A 361 -3.26 -18.43 9.70
N VAL A 362 -4.16 -18.13 10.65
CA VAL A 362 -4.98 -19.15 11.33
C VAL A 362 -5.97 -19.82 10.37
N PRO A 363 -6.86 -19.10 9.64
CA PRO A 363 -7.73 -19.71 8.64
C PRO A 363 -6.97 -20.41 7.52
N TRP A 364 -5.84 -19.86 7.09
CA TRP A 364 -5.00 -20.46 6.05
C TRP A 364 -4.52 -21.86 6.45
N ASP A 365 -3.88 -21.98 7.61
CA ASP A 365 -3.39 -23.28 8.09
C ASP A 365 -4.53 -24.25 8.45
N ALA A 366 -5.65 -23.73 8.96
CA ALA A 366 -6.85 -24.52 9.20
C ALA A 366 -7.41 -25.10 7.89
N ALA A 367 -7.49 -24.30 6.82
CA ALA A 367 -7.94 -24.74 5.50
C ALA A 367 -6.99 -25.79 4.91
N ARG A 368 -5.67 -25.57 4.98
CA ARG A 368 -4.66 -26.54 4.51
C ARG A 368 -4.74 -27.87 5.26
N LEU A 369 -4.96 -27.83 6.58
CA LEU A 369 -5.17 -29.03 7.37
C LEU A 369 -6.45 -29.77 6.96
N GLN A 370 -7.55 -29.06 6.70
CA GLN A 370 -8.79 -29.66 6.20
C GLN A 370 -8.61 -30.31 4.82
N VAL A 371 -7.86 -29.67 3.91
CA VAL A 371 -7.53 -30.24 2.60
C VAL A 371 -6.71 -31.51 2.76
N LEU A 372 -5.68 -31.51 3.61
CA LEU A 372 -4.84 -32.68 3.88
C LEU A 372 -5.65 -33.87 4.41
N LEU A 373 -6.62 -33.62 5.29
CA LEU A 373 -7.51 -34.66 5.83
C LEU A 373 -8.44 -35.26 4.77
N LYS A 374 -8.81 -34.47 3.75
CA LYS A 374 -9.66 -34.91 2.63
C LYS A 374 -8.89 -35.58 1.49
N MET A 375 -7.56 -35.49 1.45
CA MET A 375 -6.74 -36.13 0.40
C MET A 375 -6.68 -37.66 0.58
N SER A 376 -6.84 -38.40 -0.52
CA SER A 376 -6.68 -39.86 -0.50
C SER A 376 -5.20 -40.28 -0.33
N ARG A 377 -4.91 -41.54 0.03
CA ARG A 377 -3.51 -42.03 0.12
C ARG A 377 -2.81 -42.03 -1.24
N ALA A 378 -3.55 -42.26 -2.34
CA ALA A 378 -3.00 -42.25 -3.69
C ALA A 378 -2.59 -40.83 -4.13
N GLU A 379 -3.38 -39.82 -3.79
CA GLU A 379 -3.06 -38.40 -4.05
C GLU A 379 -1.82 -37.91 -3.28
N ARG A 380 -1.50 -38.57 -2.17
CA ARG A 380 -0.35 -38.28 -1.32
C ARG A 380 0.94 -39.00 -1.76
N ALA A 381 0.83 -40.05 -2.56
CA ALA A 381 1.95 -40.95 -2.90
C ALA A 381 2.58 -40.68 -4.28
N VAL A 382 1.92 -39.90 -5.14
CA VAL A 382 2.49 -39.47 -6.42
C VAL A 382 3.54 -38.40 -6.13
N GLY A 383 4.80 -38.84 -6.03
CA GLY A 383 5.98 -37.97 -6.18
C GLY A 383 5.97 -37.28 -7.56
N PRO A 384 6.85 -36.30 -7.79
CA PRO A 384 6.75 -35.37 -8.92
C PRO A 384 6.44 -36.11 -10.23
N SER A 385 5.44 -35.61 -10.96
CA SER A 385 5.04 -36.21 -12.24
C SER A 385 6.27 -36.34 -13.14
N ALA A 386 6.28 -37.36 -13.99
CA ALA A 386 7.36 -37.62 -14.94
C ALA A 386 7.69 -36.42 -15.87
N GLU A 387 6.85 -35.38 -15.91
CA GLU A 387 7.10 -34.10 -16.59
C GLU A 387 8.20 -33.25 -15.92
N GLU A 388 8.38 -33.30 -14.60
CA GLU A 388 9.44 -32.51 -13.93
C GLU A 388 10.83 -33.15 -14.14
N LYS A 389 10.88 -34.46 -14.36
CA LYS A 389 12.12 -35.17 -14.73
C LYS A 389 12.53 -34.94 -16.18
N ASP A 390 11.59 -34.76 -17.10
CA ASP A 390 11.93 -34.49 -18.51
C ASP A 390 12.42 -33.04 -18.71
N ASN A 391 11.93 -32.09 -17.91
CA ASN A 391 12.43 -30.71 -17.90
C ASN A 391 13.81 -30.54 -17.22
N SER A 392 14.14 -31.38 -16.22
CA SER A 392 15.47 -31.39 -15.58
C SER A 392 16.53 -32.13 -16.40
N ALA A 393 16.13 -33.00 -17.33
CA ALA A 393 17.07 -33.71 -18.21
C ALA A 393 17.41 -32.93 -19.51
N ARG A 394 16.70 -31.81 -19.77
CA ARG A 394 16.91 -30.94 -20.94
C ARG A 394 17.28 -29.49 -20.60
N SER A 395 17.55 -29.17 -19.33
CA SER A 395 18.09 -27.86 -18.91
C SER A 395 19.60 -27.88 -18.81
#